data_AF-A0A7Y3L204-F1
#
_entry.id   AF-A0A7Y3L204-F1
#
_cell.length_a   1.000
_cell.length_b   1.000
_cell.length_c   1.000
_cell.angle_alpha   90.00
_cell.angle_beta   90.00
_cell.angle_gamma   90.00
#
_symmetry.space_group_name_H-M   'P 1'
#
loop_
_entity.id
_entity.type
_entity.pdbx_description
1 polymer ?
#
loop_
_entity_poly.entity_id
_entity_poly.type
_entity_poly.pdbx_seq_one_letter_code
_entity_poly.pdbx_strand_id
1 'polypeptide(L)' 'MVNEKEEPTLELTVLETLERWPAARAVLVARGLDLCCGGVHPVGMAARAHGVDPEALLAELRSAASDGRV' A
#
# COMPACT_ATOMS: atom_id res chain seq x y z
N MET A 1 -12.35 -0.41 18.78
CA MET A 1 -12.35 -1.85 18.47
C MET A 1 -11.87 -2.01 17.04
N VAL A 2 -10.57 -2.07 16.83
CA VAL A 2 -9.87 -2.87 15.79
C VAL A 2 -8.40 -2.76 16.15
N ASN A 3 -7.80 -3.88 16.55
CA ASN A 3 -6.37 -4.01 16.82
C ASN A 3 -6.07 -5.50 16.84
N GLU A 4 -5.85 -6.09 15.66
CA GLU A 4 -5.40 -7.47 15.53
C GLU A 4 -4.79 -7.64 14.14
N LYS A 5 -3.51 -7.25 14.01
CA LYS A 5 -2.68 -7.33 12.79
C LYS A 5 -3.28 -6.68 11.56
N GLU A 6 -3.32 -5.36 11.61
CA GLU A 6 -3.58 -4.55 10.44
C GLU A 6 -2.33 -4.61 9.53
N GLU A 7 -2.33 -5.61 8.63
CA GLU A 7 -1.36 -5.73 7.55
C GLU A 7 -1.98 -5.15 6.26
N PRO A 8 -1.21 -4.41 5.45
CA PRO A 8 -1.67 -4.03 4.13
C PRO A 8 -2.02 -5.29 3.32
N THR A 9 -3.14 -5.25 2.61
CA THR A 9 -3.66 -6.30 1.72
C THR A 9 -3.94 -5.72 0.34
N LEU A 10 -3.91 -6.58 -0.69
CA LEU A 10 -4.10 -6.17 -2.09
C LEU A 10 -5.55 -5.79 -2.43
N GLU A 11 -6.48 -6.21 -1.58
CA GLU A 11 -7.92 -5.95 -1.70
C GLU A 11 -8.29 -4.56 -1.16
N LEU A 12 -7.48 -4.01 -0.26
CA LEU A 12 -7.65 -2.65 0.22
C LEU A 12 -7.33 -1.66 -0.89
N THR A 13 -8.07 -0.56 -0.89
CA THR A 13 -7.78 0.56 -1.76
C THR A 13 -6.47 1.21 -1.34
N VAL A 14 -5.80 1.87 -2.28
CA VAL A 14 -4.59 2.64 -1.97
C VAL A 14 -4.92 3.69 -0.90
N LEU A 15 -6.09 4.31 -0.96
CA LEU A 15 -6.53 5.29 0.04
C LEU A 15 -6.64 4.67 1.44
N GLU A 16 -7.40 3.58 1.61
CA GLU A 16 -7.54 2.88 2.90
C GLU A 16 -6.19 2.44 3.46
N THR A 17 -5.30 1.98 2.59
CA THR A 17 -3.95 1.57 2.97
C THR A 17 -3.15 2.76 3.49
N LEU A 18 -3.25 3.93 2.87
CA LEU A 18 -2.53 5.12 3.31
C LEU A 18 -3.13 5.76 4.56
N GLU A 19 -4.45 5.70 4.74
CA GLU A 19 -5.13 6.19 5.93
C GLU A 19 -4.72 5.38 7.17
N ARG A 20 -4.50 4.08 7.01
CA ARG A 20 -4.07 3.17 8.09
C ARG A 20 -2.56 3.17 8.28
N TRP A 21 -1.79 3.16 7.18
CA TRP A 21 -0.33 3.11 7.18
C TRP A 21 0.25 4.25 6.33
N PRO A 22 0.44 5.46 6.88
CA PRO A 22 1.03 6.56 6.12
C PRO A 22 2.45 6.28 5.61
N ALA A 23 3.19 5.38 6.29
CA ALA A 23 4.52 4.92 5.87
C ALA A 23 4.50 4.16 4.52
N ALA A 24 3.38 3.52 4.16
CA ALA A 24 3.19 2.86 2.87
C ALA A 24 3.33 3.82 1.67
N ARG A 25 3.09 5.12 1.89
CA ARG A 25 3.19 6.14 0.85
C ARG A 25 4.57 6.19 0.21
N ALA A 26 5.62 6.08 1.00
CA ALA A 26 6.99 6.12 0.49
C ALA A 26 7.25 4.96 -0.49
N VAL A 27 6.74 3.77 -0.19
CA VAL A 27 6.84 2.58 -1.04
C VAL A 27 6.05 2.77 -2.34
N LEU A 28 4.81 3.23 -2.26
CA LEU A 28 3.95 3.47 -3.43
C LEU A 28 4.58 4.50 -4.38
N VAL A 29 5.00 5.64 -3.84
CA VAL A 29 5.66 6.72 -4.62
C VAL A 29 6.96 6.24 -5.24
N ALA A 30 7.79 5.48 -4.49
CA ALA A 30 9.03 4.91 -5.02
C ALA A 30 8.81 3.94 -6.19
N ARG A 31 7.63 3.33 -6.27
CA ARG A 31 7.23 2.41 -7.36
C ARG A 31 6.41 3.10 -8.45
N GLY A 32 6.26 4.43 -8.40
CA GLY A 32 5.49 5.20 -9.39
C GLY A 32 3.98 5.01 -9.31
N LEU A 33 3.49 4.44 -8.20
CA LEU A 33 2.07 4.38 -7.86
C LEU A 33 1.70 5.69 -7.15
N ASP A 34 1.50 6.72 -7.95
CA ASP A 34 1.04 8.01 -7.45
C ASP A 34 -0.49 7.99 -7.31
N LEU A 35 -1.03 8.74 -6.33
CA LEU A 35 -2.47 8.87 -6.07
C LEU A 35 -3.22 9.62 -7.19
N CYS A 36 -2.68 9.65 -8.40
CA CYS A 36 -3.21 10.38 -9.54
C CYS A 36 -4.62 9.89 -9.96
N CYS A 37 -4.99 8.64 -9.62
CA CYS A 37 -6.34 8.11 -9.77
C CYS A 37 -7.23 8.27 -8.52
N GLY A 38 -6.81 9.02 -7.50
CA GLY A 38 -7.58 9.27 -6.27
C GLY A 38 -7.58 8.12 -5.26
N GLY A 39 -6.73 7.10 -5.45
CA GLY A 39 -6.58 5.99 -4.50
C GLY A 39 -7.80 5.09 -4.34
N VAL A 40 -8.80 5.19 -5.22
CA VAL A 40 -10.04 4.38 -5.22
C VAL A 40 -9.84 2.94 -5.70
N HIS A 41 -8.75 2.67 -6.40
CA HIS A 41 -8.47 1.32 -6.88
C HIS A 41 -7.75 0.48 -5.82
N PRO A 42 -7.99 -0.85 -5.80
CA PRO A 42 -7.24 -1.78 -4.96
C PRO A 42 -5.75 -1.71 -5.26
N VAL A 43 -4.91 -1.83 -4.22
CA VAL A 43 -3.44 -1.82 -4.35
C VAL A 43 -2.98 -2.84 -5.39
N GLY A 44 -3.56 -4.04 -5.40
CA GLY A 44 -3.19 -5.08 -6.37
C GLY A 44 -3.55 -4.76 -7.81
N MET A 45 -4.64 -4.00 -8.02
CA MET A 45 -5.06 -3.56 -9.36
C MET A 45 -4.18 -2.42 -9.85
N ALA A 46 -3.89 -1.45 -8.98
CA ALA A 46 -2.98 -0.35 -9.28
C ALA A 46 -1.57 -0.86 -9.61
N ALA A 47 -1.05 -1.81 -8.82
CA ALA A 47 0.26 -2.43 -9.07
C ALA A 47 0.32 -3.06 -10.47
N ARG A 48 -0.68 -3.90 -10.80
CA ARG A 48 -0.79 -4.53 -12.12
C ARG A 48 -0.91 -3.53 -13.26
N ALA A 49 -1.68 -2.47 -13.08
CA ALA A 49 -1.84 -1.42 -14.09
C ALA A 49 -0.51 -0.71 -14.41
N HIS A 50 0.38 -0.59 -13.43
CA HIS A 50 1.71 -0.01 -13.57
C HIS A 50 2.80 -1.04 -13.92
N GLY A 51 2.44 -2.32 -14.12
CA GLY A 51 3.41 -3.40 -14.37
C GLY A 51 4.26 -3.76 -13.15
N VAL A 52 3.81 -3.40 -11.95
CA VAL A 52 4.45 -3.74 -10.68
C VAL A 52 3.84 -5.03 -10.15
N ASP A 53 4.68 -5.95 -9.68
CA ASP A 53 4.21 -7.16 -9.02
C ASP A 53 3.46 -6.81 -7.72
N PRO A 54 2.16 -7.15 -7.62
CA PRO A 54 1.36 -6.80 -6.45
C PRO A 54 1.88 -7.49 -5.19
N GLU A 55 2.32 -8.74 -5.28
CA GLU A 55 2.86 -9.49 -4.15
C GLU A 55 4.19 -8.89 -3.65
N ALA A 56 5.05 -8.45 -4.56
CA ALA A 56 6.29 -7.76 -4.20
C ALA A 56 5.99 -6.40 -3.55
N LEU A 57 5.03 -5.64 -4.08
CA LEU A 57 4.58 -4.39 -3.46
C LEU A 57 4.01 -4.64 -2.06
N LEU A 58 3.23 -5.71 -1.87
CA LEU A 58 2.66 -6.08 -0.58
C LEU A 58 3.73 -6.36 0.48
N ALA A 59 4.76 -7.10 0.10
CA ALA A 59 5.88 -7.40 1.00
C ALA A 59 6.57 -6.11 1.46
N GLU A 60 6.83 -5.19 0.54
CA GLU A 60 7.45 -3.90 0.84
C GLU A 60 6.56 -3.02 1.72
N LEU A 61 5.26 -3.00 1.45
CA LEU A 61 4.27 -2.31 2.27
C LEU A 61 4.23 -2.87 3.69
N ARG A 62 4.27 -4.19 3.85
CA ARG A 62 4.32 -4.87 5.17
C ARG A 62 5.62 -4.57 5.90
N SER A 63 6.75 -4.56 5.18
CA SER A 63 8.04 -4.16 5.73
C SER A 63 8.02 -2.72 6.20
N ALA A 64 7.50 -1.78 5.40
CA ALA A 64 7.38 -0.37 5.78
C ALA A 64 6.39 -0.15 6.94
N ALA A 65 5.30 -0.92 7.00
CA ALA A 65 4.35 -0.86 8.12
C ALA A 65 4.94 -1.44 9.41
N SER A 66 5.82 -2.43 9.31
CA SER A 66 6.51 -3.04 10.46
C SER A 66 7.72 -2.23 10.93
N ASP A 67 8.37 -1.50 10.02
CA ASP A 67 9.54 -0.64 10.27
C ASP A 67 9.14 0.79 10.70
N GLY A 68 8.01 0.94 11.40
CA GLY A 68 7.52 2.22 11.94
C GLY A 68 8.39 2.82 13.06
N ARG A 69 9.72 2.79 12.92
CA ARG A 69 10.66 3.63 13.69
C ARG A 69 10.96 4.91 12.90
N VAL A 70 10.04 5.87 12.94
CA VAL A 70 10.36 7.28 12.69
C VAL A 70 9.73 8.16 13.74
#